data_AF-A0A538CQW1-F1
#
_entry.id   AF-A0A538CQW1-F1
#
_cell.length_a   1.000
_cell.length_b   1.000
_cell.length_c   1.000
_cell.angle_alpha   90.00
_cell.angle_beta   90.00
_cell.angle_gamma   90.00
#
_symmetry.space_group_name_H-M   'P 1'
#
loop_
_entity.id
_entity.type
_entity.pdbx_description
1 polymer ?
#
loop_
_entity_poly.entity_id
_entity_poly.type
_entity_poly.pdbx_seq_one_letter_code
_entity_poly.pdbx_strand_id
1 'polypeptide(L)'
;ERRQDAEPREGDIASYLIDAKYDDERSLTDDEILDMLTVLVLAGLDTTRAQLGYMWRHLALHPEDRKRLIDEPEIIPYAVEEVLRYYTMIFGDGRKVTRDIEFHGASLKKGDMVYGLVMGANRDPRVWDRANEFVIDRKKNNHFGFASGPHRCLGMHLPGHASRAARDGRRRRGVAARDPGLPHRHRRGDHGARRRRDDGAARHAARLGAAGVMRIYIDPEQCTGHGRCYKLAPDLLSPDEQGFVSIRGEAIVVPPDQREFAEEAEGTCPEGAISLLED
;
A
#
# COMPACT_ATOMS: atom_id res chain seq x y z
N GLU A 1 -24.44 -15.87 25.18
CA GLU A 1 -23.33 -16.71 25.66
C GLU A 1 -22.06 -15.89 25.91
N ARG A 2 -21.41 -15.32 24.89
CA ARG A 2 -20.16 -14.55 25.09
C ARG A 2 -20.24 -13.40 26.10
N ARG A 3 -21.32 -12.60 26.12
CA ARG A 3 -21.51 -11.55 27.15
C ARG A 3 -21.74 -12.07 28.58
N GLN A 4 -22.21 -13.30 28.70
CA GLN A 4 -22.52 -13.91 30.00
C GLN A 4 -21.30 -14.61 30.61
N ASP A 5 -20.23 -14.74 29.83
CA ASP A 5 -18.99 -15.41 30.19
C ASP A 5 -17.91 -14.34 30.34
N ALA A 6 -17.54 -14.03 31.58
CA ALA A 6 -16.69 -12.89 31.94
C ALA A 6 -15.18 -13.15 31.71
N GLU A 7 -14.81 -14.34 31.23
CA GLU A 7 -13.41 -14.65 30.94
C GLU A 7 -12.93 -13.87 29.69
N PRO A 8 -11.90 -13.01 29.81
CA PRO A 8 -11.36 -12.26 28.69
C PRO A 8 -10.86 -13.21 27.62
N ARG A 9 -11.50 -13.19 26.45
CA ARG A 9 -11.05 -13.94 25.27
C ARG A 9 -10.21 -13.03 24.38
N GLU A 10 -8.89 -13.09 24.57
CA GLU A 10 -7.97 -12.33 23.74
C GLU A 10 -7.98 -12.81 22.28
N GLY A 11 -7.95 -11.86 21.34
CA GLY A 11 -7.49 -12.11 19.97
C GLY A 11 -8.54 -12.21 18.86
N ASP A 12 -9.84 -12.01 19.13
CA ASP A 12 -10.85 -11.91 18.07
C ASP A 12 -11.67 -10.60 18.10
N ILE A 13 -12.16 -10.20 16.93
CA ILE A 13 -12.90 -8.93 16.75
C ILE A 13 -14.25 -8.93 17.47
N ALA A 14 -14.87 -10.09 17.68
CA ALA A 14 -16.13 -10.17 18.39
C ALA A 14 -15.95 -9.88 19.88
N SER A 15 -14.88 -10.36 20.50
CA SER A 15 -14.50 -9.97 21.87
C SER A 15 -14.25 -8.47 21.96
N TYR A 16 -13.50 -7.90 21.00
CA TYR A 16 -13.24 -6.46 20.98
C TYR A 16 -14.53 -5.63 20.88
N LEU A 17 -15.49 -6.03 20.04
CA LEU A 17 -16.76 -5.34 19.88
C LEU A 17 -17.68 -5.44 21.11
N ILE A 18 -17.55 -6.50 21.92
CA ILE A 18 -18.30 -6.65 23.17
C ILE A 18 -17.85 -5.61 24.21
N ASP A 19 -16.54 -5.36 24.28
CA ASP A 19 -15.95 -4.41 25.23
C ASP A 19 -15.94 -2.97 24.70
N ALA A 20 -16.17 -2.79 23.39
CA ALA A 20 -16.20 -1.48 22.75
C ALA A 20 -17.37 -0.61 23.24
N LYS A 21 -17.11 0.70 23.27
CA LYS A 21 -18.06 1.73 23.68
C LYS A 21 -18.06 2.88 22.69
N TYR A 22 -19.21 3.55 22.59
CA TYR A 22 -19.32 4.86 21.95
C TYR A 22 -18.74 5.97 22.83
N ASP A 23 -18.54 7.16 22.27
CA ASP A 23 -18.03 8.34 22.99
C ASP A 23 -18.92 8.77 24.18
N ASP A 24 -20.19 8.39 24.16
CA ASP A 24 -21.15 8.60 25.25
C ASP A 24 -21.13 7.46 26.30
N GLU A 25 -20.09 6.61 26.28
CA GLU A 25 -19.88 5.43 27.13
C GLU A 25 -20.89 4.29 26.93
N ARG A 26 -21.78 4.38 25.94
CA ARG A 26 -22.74 3.33 25.64
C ARG A 26 -22.05 2.10 25.02
N SER A 27 -22.31 0.92 25.57
CA SER A 27 -21.92 -0.35 24.93
C SER A 27 -22.73 -0.62 23.67
N LEU A 28 -22.13 -1.33 22.71
CA LEU A 28 -22.86 -1.81 21.55
C LEU A 28 -23.95 -2.81 21.96
N THR A 29 -25.08 -2.81 21.28
CA THR A 29 -26.13 -3.83 21.42
C THR A 29 -25.73 -5.12 20.68
N ASP A 30 -26.38 -6.24 20.98
CA ASP A 30 -26.11 -7.49 20.27
C ASP A 30 -26.43 -7.37 18.78
N ASP A 31 -27.49 -6.66 18.42
CA ASP A 31 -27.86 -6.42 17.02
C ASP A 31 -26.79 -5.58 16.29
N GLU A 32 -26.27 -4.52 16.92
CA GLU A 32 -25.19 -3.70 16.34
C GLU A 32 -23.92 -4.53 16.11
N ILE A 33 -23.54 -5.37 17.07
CA ILE A 33 -22.37 -6.26 16.94
C ILE A 33 -22.60 -7.26 15.80
N LEU A 34 -23.78 -7.88 15.73
CA LEU A 34 -24.13 -8.84 14.69
C LEU A 34 -24.15 -8.19 13.30
N ASP A 35 -24.68 -6.98 13.17
CA ASP A 35 -24.69 -6.22 11.92
C ASP A 35 -23.25 -5.91 11.47
N MET A 36 -22.40 -5.43 12.38
CA MET A 36 -21.00 -5.14 12.08
C MET A 36 -20.24 -6.41 11.66
N LEU A 37 -20.41 -7.52 12.40
CA LEU A 37 -19.78 -8.80 12.06
C LEU A 37 -20.27 -9.33 10.71
N THR A 38 -21.56 -9.21 10.43
CA THR A 38 -22.16 -9.58 9.14
C THR A 38 -21.53 -8.80 8.00
N VAL A 39 -21.45 -7.47 8.13
CA VAL A 39 -20.83 -6.60 7.12
C VAL A 39 -19.36 -6.95 6.94
N LEU A 40 -18.61 -7.19 8.02
CA LEU A 40 -17.19 -7.56 7.93
C LEU A 40 -16.96 -8.87 7.17
N VAL A 41 -17.77 -9.90 7.44
CA VAL A 41 -17.67 -11.19 6.76
C VAL A 41 -18.03 -11.04 5.29
N LEU A 42 -19.15 -10.40 4.97
CA LEU A 42 -19.61 -10.24 3.59
C LEU A 42 -18.65 -9.36 2.77
N ALA A 43 -18.19 -8.24 3.34
CA ALA A 43 -17.27 -7.33 2.67
C ALA A 43 -15.90 -7.95 2.40
N GLY A 44 -15.41 -8.81 3.31
CA GLY A 44 -14.11 -9.47 3.19
C GLY A 44 -14.09 -10.75 2.35
N LEU A 45 -15.24 -11.43 2.20
CA LEU A 45 -15.28 -12.75 1.56
C LEU A 45 -15.18 -12.67 0.03
N ASP A 46 -16.15 -12.04 -0.62
CA ASP A 46 -16.26 -12.07 -2.09
C ASP A 46 -15.19 -11.21 -2.77
N THR A 47 -14.89 -10.04 -2.19
CA THR A 47 -13.89 -9.11 -2.74
C THR A 47 -12.49 -9.72 -2.71
N THR A 48 -12.09 -10.32 -1.58
CA THR A 48 -10.78 -10.98 -1.43
C THR A 48 -10.68 -12.19 -2.34
N ARG A 49 -11.73 -13.04 -2.38
CA ARG A 49 -11.77 -14.21 -3.28
C ARG A 49 -11.57 -13.80 -4.74
N ALA A 50 -12.31 -12.78 -5.19
CA ALA A 50 -12.24 -12.34 -6.58
C ALA A 50 -10.89 -11.68 -6.91
N GLN A 51 -10.37 -10.84 -6.01
CA GLN A 51 -9.07 -10.19 -6.19
C GLN A 51 -7.93 -11.20 -6.26
N LEU A 52 -7.93 -12.22 -5.40
CA LEU A 52 -6.99 -13.34 -5.49
C LEU A 52 -7.16 -14.11 -6.81
N GLY A 53 -8.41 -14.32 -7.25
CA GLY A 53 -8.70 -14.92 -8.55
C GLY A 53 -8.04 -14.16 -9.71
N TYR A 54 -8.11 -12.83 -9.72
CA TYR A 54 -7.43 -12.02 -10.73
C TYR A 54 -5.90 -12.13 -10.66
N MET A 55 -5.34 -12.10 -9.45
CA MET A 55 -3.90 -12.28 -9.24
C MET A 55 -3.41 -13.63 -9.80
N TRP A 56 -4.08 -14.73 -9.43
CA TRP A 56 -3.71 -16.07 -9.90
C TRP A 56 -3.90 -16.22 -11.41
N ARG A 57 -4.98 -15.67 -11.94
CA ARG A 57 -5.21 -15.64 -13.40
C ARG A 57 -4.09 -14.89 -14.12
N HIS A 58 -3.67 -13.73 -13.61
CA HIS A 58 -2.56 -12.98 -14.20
C HIS A 58 -1.27 -13.80 -14.19
N LEU A 59 -0.88 -14.36 -13.05
CA LEU A 59 0.35 -15.17 -12.91
C LEU A 59 0.31 -16.47 -13.72
N ALA A 60 -0.87 -17.03 -13.98
CA ALA A 60 -1.03 -18.18 -14.86
C ALA A 60 -0.78 -17.83 -16.33
N LEU A 61 -1.21 -16.64 -16.76
CA LEU A 61 -1.12 -16.17 -18.15
C LEU A 61 0.20 -15.44 -18.47
N HIS A 62 0.94 -14.97 -17.46
CA HIS A 62 2.19 -14.20 -17.60
C HIS A 62 3.34 -14.93 -16.87
N PRO A 63 3.91 -16.00 -17.47
CA PRO A 63 4.96 -16.78 -16.82
C PRO A 63 6.23 -15.97 -16.52
N GLU A 64 6.51 -14.92 -17.28
CA GLU A 64 7.60 -13.96 -17.06
C GLU A 64 7.44 -13.20 -15.74
N ASP A 65 6.24 -12.69 -15.46
CA ASP A 65 5.93 -11.97 -14.22
C ASP A 65 5.98 -12.93 -13.03
N ARG A 66 5.46 -14.15 -13.19
CA ARG A 66 5.62 -15.21 -12.18
C ARG A 66 7.09 -15.53 -11.91
N LYS A 67 7.93 -15.60 -12.94
CA LYS A 67 9.37 -15.85 -12.79
C LYS A 67 10.05 -14.68 -12.06
N ARG A 68 9.74 -13.43 -12.43
CA ARG A 68 10.28 -12.26 -11.75
C ARG A 68 9.95 -12.24 -10.26
N LEU A 69 8.72 -12.57 -9.86
CA LEU A 69 8.37 -12.63 -8.43
C LEU A 69 9.15 -13.70 -7.64
N ILE A 70 9.57 -14.79 -8.31
CA ILE A 70 10.38 -15.85 -7.69
C ILE A 70 11.85 -15.40 -7.58
N ASP A 71 12.39 -14.81 -8.64
CA ASP A 71 13.78 -14.38 -8.71
C ASP A 71 14.05 -13.10 -7.89
N GLU A 72 13.04 -12.23 -7.77
CA GLU A 72 13.09 -10.91 -7.13
C GLU A 72 11.94 -10.73 -6.11
N PRO A 73 11.90 -11.46 -4.97
CA PRO A 73 10.79 -11.40 -4.00
C PRO A 73 10.52 -10.01 -3.42
N GLU A 74 11.49 -9.10 -3.48
CA GLU A 74 11.36 -7.69 -3.10
C GLU A 74 10.29 -6.93 -3.90
N ILE A 75 9.92 -7.38 -5.11
CA ILE A 75 8.93 -6.69 -5.93
C ILE A 75 7.48 -7.05 -5.56
N ILE A 76 7.28 -8.10 -4.75
CA ILE A 76 5.95 -8.61 -4.41
C ILE A 76 5.02 -7.50 -3.83
N PRO A 77 5.46 -6.61 -2.92
CA PRO A 77 4.62 -5.52 -2.44
C PRO A 77 4.10 -4.62 -3.58
N TYR A 78 4.96 -4.23 -4.53
CA TYR A 78 4.55 -3.41 -5.68
C TYR A 78 3.62 -4.17 -6.63
N ALA A 79 3.89 -5.46 -6.84
CA ALA A 79 3.06 -6.31 -7.69
C ALA A 79 1.64 -6.47 -7.14
N VAL A 80 1.49 -6.59 -5.81
CA VAL A 80 0.17 -6.65 -5.16
C VAL A 80 -0.62 -5.36 -5.38
N GLU A 81 0.00 -4.20 -5.20
CA GLU A 81 -0.67 -2.91 -5.47
C GLU A 81 -0.98 -2.75 -6.96
N GLU A 82 -0.11 -3.22 -7.86
CA GLU A 82 -0.40 -3.16 -9.31
C GLU A 82 -1.54 -4.09 -9.71
N VAL A 83 -1.66 -5.27 -9.11
CA VAL A 83 -2.81 -6.15 -9.33
C VAL A 83 -4.10 -5.49 -8.85
N LEU A 84 -4.08 -4.78 -7.72
CA LEU A 84 -5.24 -4.04 -7.21
C LEU A 84 -5.62 -2.85 -8.10
N ARG A 85 -4.64 -2.17 -8.71
CA ARG A 85 -4.88 -1.10 -9.69
C ARG A 85 -5.40 -1.63 -11.03
N TYR A 86 -4.70 -2.61 -11.60
CA TYR A 86 -4.97 -3.08 -12.96
C TYR A 86 -6.21 -3.97 -13.00
N TYR A 87 -6.35 -4.88 -12.03
CA TYR A 87 -7.50 -5.79 -11.90
C TYR A 87 -8.36 -5.39 -10.71
N THR A 88 -8.76 -4.13 -10.64
CA THR A 88 -9.63 -3.65 -9.57
C THR A 88 -10.98 -4.38 -9.61
N MET A 89 -11.30 -5.16 -8.58
CA MET A 89 -12.59 -5.84 -8.51
C MET A 89 -13.75 -4.85 -8.31
N ILE A 90 -13.59 -3.84 -7.46
CA ILE A 90 -14.67 -2.89 -7.18
C ILE A 90 -14.82 -1.92 -8.36
N PHE A 91 -15.92 -2.04 -9.10
CA PHE A 91 -16.19 -1.17 -10.26
C PHE A 91 -16.38 0.29 -9.84
N GLY A 92 -17.07 0.51 -8.73
CA GLY A 92 -17.39 1.83 -8.20
C GLY A 92 -18.47 1.76 -7.13
N ASP A 93 -18.74 2.92 -6.52
CA ASP A 93 -19.77 3.06 -5.48
C ASP A 93 -20.72 4.22 -5.78
N GLY A 94 -21.99 4.03 -5.42
CA GLY A 94 -23.00 5.08 -5.46
C GLY A 94 -22.84 6.08 -4.32
N ARG A 95 -23.07 7.36 -4.61
CA ARG A 95 -23.27 8.43 -3.62
C ARG A 95 -24.53 9.19 -3.97
N LYS A 96 -25.23 9.65 -2.94
CA LYS A 96 -26.39 10.53 -3.09
C LYS A 96 -25.98 11.97 -2.82
N VAL A 97 -26.27 12.86 -3.75
CA VAL A 97 -25.98 14.29 -3.63
C VAL A 97 -26.89 14.89 -2.56
N THR A 98 -26.31 15.46 -1.50
CA THR A 98 -27.06 15.96 -0.33
C THR A 98 -27.49 17.42 -0.46
N ARG A 99 -26.80 18.19 -1.31
CA ARG A 99 -27.06 19.59 -1.64
C ARG A 99 -26.63 19.87 -3.07
N ASP A 100 -27.21 20.88 -3.70
CA ASP A 100 -26.78 21.35 -5.01
C ASP A 100 -25.29 21.74 -5.00
N ILE A 101 -24.53 21.24 -5.98
CA ILE A 101 -23.11 21.51 -6.15
C ILE A 101 -22.74 21.58 -7.64
N GLU A 102 -21.71 22.37 -7.95
CA GLU A 102 -20.95 22.27 -9.19
C GLU A 102 -19.72 21.41 -8.94
N PHE A 103 -19.56 20.32 -9.71
CA PHE A 103 -18.43 19.40 -9.57
C PHE A 103 -17.76 19.15 -10.92
N HIS A 104 -16.52 19.62 -11.09
CA HIS A 104 -15.78 19.56 -12.36
C HIS A 104 -16.59 20.04 -13.59
N GLY A 105 -17.39 21.11 -13.41
CA GLY A 105 -18.23 21.67 -14.47
C GLY A 105 -19.55 20.93 -14.71
N ALA A 106 -19.90 19.95 -13.86
CA ALA A 106 -21.21 19.32 -13.84
C ALA A 106 -22.07 19.87 -12.70
N SER A 107 -23.25 20.40 -13.04
CA SER A 107 -24.29 20.78 -12.08
C SER A 107 -24.96 19.52 -11.54
N LEU A 108 -24.75 19.21 -10.26
CA LEU A 108 -25.40 18.11 -9.55
C LEU A 108 -26.47 18.66 -8.58
N LYS A 109 -27.67 18.08 -8.61
CA LYS A 109 -28.80 18.50 -7.79
C LYS A 109 -28.98 17.60 -6.58
N LYS A 110 -29.51 18.17 -5.49
CA LYS A 110 -29.88 17.40 -4.30
C LYS A 110 -30.79 16.24 -4.71
N GLY A 111 -30.39 15.03 -4.31
CA GLY A 111 -31.13 13.79 -4.60
C GLY A 111 -30.56 12.98 -5.75
N ASP A 112 -29.72 13.57 -6.60
CA ASP A 112 -29.05 12.86 -7.69
C ASP A 112 -28.19 11.71 -7.14
N MET A 113 -28.15 10.61 -7.89
CA MET A 113 -27.24 9.51 -7.65
C MET A 113 -26.03 9.64 -8.56
N VAL A 114 -24.85 9.74 -7.98
CA VAL A 114 -23.57 9.72 -8.71
C VAL A 114 -22.87 8.40 -8.45
N TYR A 115 -22.22 7.86 -9.47
CA TYR A 115 -21.47 6.61 -9.37
C TYR A 115 -19.99 6.88 -9.59
N GLY A 116 -19.19 6.72 -8.54
CA GLY A 116 -17.74 6.91 -8.61
C GLY A 116 -17.08 5.70 -9.23
N LEU A 117 -16.69 5.78 -10.50
CA LEU A 117 -16.11 4.67 -11.25
C LEU A 117 -14.63 4.42 -10.86
N VAL A 118 -14.42 3.72 -9.75
CA VAL A 118 -13.10 3.38 -9.18
C VAL A 118 -12.21 2.66 -10.20
N MET A 119 -12.75 1.66 -10.92
CA MET A 119 -11.99 0.95 -11.96
C MET A 119 -11.52 1.89 -13.07
N GLY A 120 -12.36 2.85 -13.47
CA GLY A 120 -12.01 3.86 -14.46
C GLY A 120 -10.92 4.80 -13.97
N ALA A 121 -11.00 5.25 -12.71
CA ALA A 121 -9.99 6.10 -12.10
C ALA A 121 -8.61 5.42 -12.07
N ASN A 122 -8.55 4.11 -11.83
CA ASN A 122 -7.30 3.33 -11.85
C ASN A 122 -6.70 3.12 -13.25
N ARG A 123 -7.41 3.53 -14.30
CA ARG A 123 -7.03 3.44 -15.71
C ARG A 123 -6.99 4.80 -16.42
N ASP A 124 -7.12 5.89 -15.67
CA ASP A 124 -7.15 7.24 -16.24
C ASP A 124 -5.76 7.65 -16.77
N PRO A 125 -5.58 7.88 -18.09
CA PRO A 125 -4.30 8.26 -18.66
C PRO A 125 -3.83 9.66 -18.23
N ARG A 126 -4.71 10.48 -17.61
CA ARG A 126 -4.34 11.77 -17.03
C ARG A 126 -3.54 11.63 -15.74
N VAL A 127 -3.68 10.49 -15.05
CA VAL A 127 -3.04 10.20 -13.77
C VAL A 127 -1.97 9.13 -13.91
N TRP A 128 -2.21 8.12 -14.75
CA TRP A 128 -1.35 6.94 -14.85
C TRP A 128 -0.56 6.91 -16.15
N ASP A 129 0.77 6.95 -16.04
CA ASP A 129 1.62 6.52 -17.16
C ASP A 129 1.40 5.04 -17.46
N ARG A 130 1.31 4.72 -18.76
CA ARG A 130 0.97 3.39 -19.28
C ARG A 130 -0.26 2.80 -18.54
N ALA A 131 -1.33 3.59 -18.42
CA ALA A 131 -2.52 3.26 -17.63
C ALA A 131 -3.15 1.89 -17.98
N ASN A 132 -3.07 1.53 -19.27
CA ASN A 132 -3.62 0.31 -19.83
C ASN A 132 -2.64 -0.87 -19.85
N GLU A 133 -1.44 -0.73 -19.30
CA GLU A 133 -0.44 -1.79 -19.15
C GLU A 133 -0.30 -2.23 -17.69
N PHE A 134 0.01 -3.51 -17.50
CA PHE A 134 0.36 -4.06 -16.20
C PHE A 134 1.87 -3.87 -15.99
N VAL A 135 2.24 -3.15 -14.94
CA VAL A 135 3.64 -2.84 -14.61
C VAL A 135 3.95 -3.40 -13.22
N ILE A 136 4.50 -4.61 -13.19
CA ILE A 136 4.66 -5.41 -11.96
C ILE A 136 5.43 -4.70 -10.82
N ASP A 137 6.31 -3.77 -11.16
CA ASP A 137 7.18 -3.01 -10.26
C ASP A 137 6.81 -1.51 -10.21
N ARG A 138 5.54 -1.18 -10.46
CA ARG A 138 5.04 0.21 -10.37
C ARG A 138 5.21 0.76 -8.96
N LYS A 139 6.28 1.55 -8.76
CA LYS A 139 6.59 2.20 -7.48
C LYS A 139 5.55 3.23 -7.05
N LYS A 140 5.16 4.15 -7.93
CA LYS A 140 4.12 5.17 -7.66
C LYS A 140 2.75 4.56 -7.95
N ASN A 141 2.07 4.10 -6.90
CA ASN A 141 0.81 3.38 -7.01
C ASN A 141 -0.24 3.84 -6.00
N ASN A 142 -0.84 4.99 -6.28
CA ASN A 142 -1.93 5.60 -5.53
C ASN A 142 -3.32 5.14 -6.01
N HIS A 143 -3.50 3.83 -6.24
CA HIS A 143 -4.77 3.29 -6.74
C HIS A 143 -5.93 3.46 -5.75
N PHE A 144 -7.16 3.52 -6.28
CA PHE A 144 -8.42 3.56 -5.54
C PHE A 144 -9.04 2.19 -5.28
N GLY A 145 -8.31 1.08 -5.49
CA GLY A 145 -8.82 -0.29 -5.23
C GLY A 145 -9.38 -0.54 -3.82
N PHE A 146 -9.00 0.26 -2.82
CA PHE A 146 -9.55 0.23 -1.45
C PHE A 146 -10.42 1.47 -1.12
N ALA A 147 -10.85 2.21 -2.15
CA ALA A 147 -11.45 3.53 -2.06
C ALA A 147 -10.56 4.54 -1.29
N SER A 148 -11.14 5.68 -0.94
CA SER A 148 -10.49 6.78 -0.20
C SER A 148 -11.54 7.50 0.66
N GLY A 149 -11.08 8.29 1.63
CA GLY A 149 -11.93 9.06 2.54
C GLY A 149 -12.55 8.25 3.68
N PRO A 150 -13.64 8.75 4.30
CA PRO A 150 -14.23 8.16 5.52
C PRO A 150 -14.73 6.72 5.38
N HIS A 151 -15.06 6.30 4.15
CA HIS A 151 -15.53 4.94 3.84
C HIS A 151 -14.44 4.09 3.18
N ARG A 152 -13.16 4.42 3.41
CA ARG A 152 -12.04 3.58 2.96
C ARG A 152 -12.17 2.16 3.51
N CYS A 153 -11.75 1.18 2.73
CA CYS A 153 -11.75 -0.22 3.12
C CYS A 153 -10.99 -0.44 4.43
N LEU A 154 -11.69 -0.89 5.48
CA LEU A 154 -11.07 -1.32 6.74
C LEU A 154 -10.17 -2.56 6.54
N GLY A 155 -10.54 -3.41 5.58
CA GLY A 155 -9.90 -4.70 5.29
C GLY A 155 -8.46 -4.60 4.78
N MET A 156 -8.02 -3.43 4.32
CA MET A 156 -6.71 -3.26 3.70
C MET A 156 -5.51 -3.35 4.66
N HIS A 157 -5.79 -3.37 5.97
CA HIS A 157 -4.79 -3.59 7.00
C HIS A 157 -4.73 -5.03 7.49
N LEU A 158 -5.63 -5.90 7.06
CA LEU A 158 -5.53 -7.31 7.42
C LEU A 158 -4.21 -7.89 6.88
N PRO A 159 -3.48 -8.67 7.69
CA PRO A 159 -2.26 -9.34 7.26
C PRO A 159 -2.58 -10.50 6.30
N GLY A 160 -3.00 -10.17 5.07
CA GLY A 160 -3.16 -11.09 3.94
C GLY A 160 -2.42 -10.63 2.68
N HIS A 161 -1.88 -9.41 2.67
CA HIS A 161 -1.22 -8.80 1.53
C HIS A 161 0.28 -8.70 1.81
N ALA A 162 1.10 -9.51 1.12
CA ALA A 162 2.56 -9.49 0.85
C ALA A 162 3.58 -8.83 1.80
N SER A 163 3.22 -7.80 2.56
CA SER A 163 4.01 -7.03 3.53
C SER A 163 4.79 -7.91 4.51
N ARG A 164 4.29 -9.09 4.88
CA ARG A 164 5.00 -10.01 5.79
C ARG A 164 6.22 -10.68 5.13
N ALA A 165 6.18 -10.96 3.83
CA ALA A 165 7.28 -11.63 3.12
C ALA A 165 8.44 -10.66 2.83
N ALA A 166 8.13 -9.40 2.49
CA ALA A 166 9.15 -8.35 2.30
C ALA A 166 9.90 -8.01 3.60
N ARG A 167 9.23 -8.08 4.77
CA ARG A 167 9.83 -7.86 6.10
C ARG A 167 10.96 -8.85 6.42
N ASP A 168 10.86 -10.09 5.99
CA ASP A 168 11.85 -11.14 6.33
C ASP A 168 13.01 -11.18 5.31
N GLY A 169 12.75 -10.88 4.03
CA GLY A 169 13.78 -10.83 2.99
C GLY A 169 14.82 -9.72 3.19
N ARG A 170 14.41 -8.54 3.71
CA ARG A 170 15.32 -7.40 3.92
C ARG A 170 16.19 -7.55 5.18
N ARG A 171 15.67 -8.17 6.25
CA ARG A 171 16.45 -8.45 7.47
C ARG A 171 17.54 -9.50 7.25
N ARG A 172 17.32 -10.48 6.37
CA ARG A 172 18.29 -11.54 6.08
C ARG A 172 19.52 -11.07 5.28
N ARG A 173 19.47 -9.92 4.60
CA ARG A 173 20.65 -9.34 3.92
C ARG A 173 21.65 -8.66 4.88
N GLY A 174 21.30 -8.51 6.16
CA GLY A 174 22.20 -8.02 7.23
C GLY A 174 22.94 -9.11 8.01
N VAL A 175 22.63 -10.40 7.78
CA VAL A 175 23.33 -11.53 8.41
C VAL A 175 23.89 -12.40 7.30
N ALA A 176 25.22 -12.35 7.15
CA ALA A 176 25.97 -13.12 6.17
C ALA A 176 25.49 -14.58 6.10
N ALA A 177 24.91 -14.96 4.96
CA ALA A 177 24.68 -16.34 4.62
C ALA A 177 26.04 -17.02 4.41
N ARG A 178 26.52 -17.74 5.43
CA ARG A 178 27.55 -18.76 5.27
C ARG A 178 26.93 -19.91 4.48
N ASP A 179 27.44 -20.13 3.27
CA ASP A 179 27.07 -21.24 2.40
C ASP A 179 27.74 -22.55 2.89
N PRO A 180 26.99 -23.60 3.28
CA PRO A 180 27.55 -24.91 3.51
C PRO A 180 27.47 -25.76 2.23
N GLY A 181 28.57 -25.69 1.46
CA GLY A 181 29.12 -26.84 0.74
C GLY A 181 28.43 -27.30 -0.54
N LEU A 182 28.99 -26.92 -1.68
CA LEU A 182 29.03 -27.76 -2.89
C LEU A 182 30.42 -27.69 -3.57
N PRO A 183 30.92 -28.82 -4.12
CA PRO A 183 32.35 -29.00 -4.40
C PRO A 183 32.82 -28.38 -5.72
N HIS A 184 34.07 -27.92 -5.69
CA HIS A 184 34.86 -27.43 -6.82
C HIS A 184 34.79 -28.32 -8.06
N ARG A 185 34.54 -27.71 -9.24
CA ARG A 185 34.94 -28.28 -10.53
C ARG A 185 35.75 -27.28 -11.35
N HIS A 186 36.73 -27.88 -12.03
CA HIS A 186 37.90 -27.29 -12.67
C HIS A 186 37.61 -26.31 -13.81
N ARG A 187 38.46 -25.27 -13.85
CA ARG A 187 38.73 -24.38 -14.99
C ARG A 187 39.23 -25.17 -16.22
N ARG A 188 38.76 -24.75 -17.40
CA ARG A 188 39.55 -24.69 -18.65
C ARG A 188 39.20 -23.40 -19.42
N GLY A 189 40.22 -22.74 -19.98
CA GLY A 189 40.10 -21.62 -20.93
C GLY A 189 39.42 -22.05 -22.25
N ASP A 190 39.05 -21.16 -23.17
CA ASP A 190 39.90 -20.13 -23.74
C ASP A 190 39.08 -19.08 -24.55
N HIS A 191 39.77 -17.97 -24.88
CA HIS A 191 39.58 -17.04 -26.01
C HIS A 191 38.33 -16.13 -26.17
N GLY A 192 38.51 -14.86 -25.80
CA GLY A 192 38.68 -13.76 -26.77
C GLY A 192 37.46 -13.17 -27.49
N ALA A 193 36.88 -12.10 -26.94
CA ALA A 193 36.30 -11.01 -27.73
C ALA A 193 36.41 -9.68 -26.98
N ARG A 194 37.31 -8.80 -27.45
CA ARG A 194 37.46 -7.43 -26.98
C ARG A 194 36.21 -6.63 -27.35
N ARG A 195 35.52 -6.05 -26.37
CA ARG A 195 34.65 -4.88 -26.58
C ARG A 195 34.96 -3.82 -25.52
N ARG A 196 34.88 -2.58 -26.00
CA ARG A 196 35.44 -1.36 -25.43
C ARG A 196 34.89 -1.07 -24.04
N ARG A 197 35.78 -0.66 -23.12
CA ARG A 197 35.42 -0.02 -21.86
C ARG A 197 35.06 1.42 -22.19
N ASP A 198 33.80 1.78 -22.00
CA ASP A 198 33.39 3.18 -21.90
C ASP A 198 33.32 3.58 -20.43
N ASP A 199 33.91 4.74 -20.15
CA ASP A 199 34.22 5.32 -18.86
C ASP A 199 32.99 5.81 -18.08
N GLY A 200 32.22 4.88 -17.50
CA GLY A 200 31.07 5.19 -16.63
C GLY A 200 31.40 5.43 -15.14
N ALA A 201 32.59 5.02 -14.68
CA ALA A 201 32.91 4.98 -13.25
C ALA A 201 33.29 6.35 -12.64
N ALA A 202 33.58 7.36 -13.47
CA ALA A 202 33.99 8.68 -13.01
C ALA A 202 32.83 9.66 -12.73
N ARG A 203 31.57 9.29 -13.05
CA ARG A 203 30.39 10.16 -12.84
C ARG A 203 29.65 9.92 -11.52
N HIS A 204 29.97 8.85 -10.78
CA HIS A 204 29.31 8.54 -9.51
C HIS A 204 29.98 9.22 -8.29
N ALA A 205 31.25 9.60 -8.40
CA ALA A 205 32.02 10.20 -7.30
C ALA A 205 31.92 11.73 -7.18
N ALA A 206 31.14 12.40 -8.05
CA ALA A 206 31.06 13.87 -8.11
C ALA A 206 29.67 14.46 -7.79
N ARG A 207 28.81 13.71 -7.08
CA ARG A 207 27.50 14.20 -6.58
C ARG A 207 27.37 14.20 -5.05
N LEU A 208 28.46 13.93 -4.32
CA LEU A 208 28.51 14.11 -2.86
C LEU A 208 28.80 15.58 -2.48
N GLY A 209 28.17 16.52 -3.18
CA GLY A 209 28.26 17.94 -2.93
C GLY A 209 26.89 18.51 -2.62
N ALA A 210 26.66 18.81 -1.33
CA ALA A 210 25.49 19.50 -0.76
C ALA A 210 24.12 18.86 -1.06
N ALA A 211 23.86 17.68 -0.50
CA ALA A 211 22.49 17.20 -0.38
C ALA A 211 21.76 18.08 0.67
N GLY A 212 20.90 18.99 0.22
CA GLY A 212 20.05 19.82 1.09
C GLY A 212 19.31 18.98 2.13
N VAL A 213 18.95 19.60 3.25
CA VAL A 213 18.20 18.91 4.32
C VAL A 213 16.80 18.63 3.80
N MET A 214 16.47 17.36 3.59
CA MET A 214 15.12 16.94 3.24
C MET A 214 14.30 16.79 4.52
N ARG A 215 13.10 17.36 4.53
CA ARG A 215 12.11 17.17 5.58
C ARG A 215 10.84 16.57 5.00
N ILE A 216 10.17 15.73 5.77
CA ILE A 216 8.85 15.18 5.43
C ILE A 216 7.80 15.82 6.33
N TYR A 217 6.74 16.34 5.71
CA TYR A 217 5.59 16.93 6.37
C TYR A 217 4.32 16.19 5.97
N ILE A 218 3.38 16.04 6.91
CA ILE A 218 2.11 15.37 6.68
C ILE A 218 0.97 16.29 7.09
N ASP A 219 0.16 16.69 6.10
CA ASP A 219 -0.98 17.56 6.28
C ASP A 219 -2.06 16.86 7.13
N PRO A 220 -2.40 17.39 8.31
CA PRO A 220 -3.38 16.77 9.21
C PRO A 220 -4.82 16.83 8.68
N GLU A 221 -5.15 17.80 7.82
CA GLU A 221 -6.50 17.96 7.25
C GLU A 221 -6.71 17.04 6.03
N GLN A 222 -5.65 16.78 5.27
CA GLN A 222 -5.71 15.87 4.11
C GLN A 222 -5.44 14.41 4.49
N CYS A 223 -4.73 14.13 5.60
CA CYS A 223 -4.39 12.76 5.98
C CYS A 223 -5.61 11.96 6.45
N THR A 224 -6.01 10.96 5.67
CA THR A 224 -7.13 10.05 6.01
C THR A 224 -6.69 8.76 6.73
N GLY A 225 -5.43 8.68 7.17
CA GLY A 225 -4.91 7.50 7.89
C GLY A 225 -4.67 6.30 6.97
N HIS A 226 -4.27 6.52 5.71
CA HIS A 226 -4.14 5.42 4.76
C HIS A 226 -3.10 4.36 5.19
N GLY A 227 -2.02 4.80 5.80
CA GLY A 227 -0.99 3.94 6.38
C GLY A 227 -0.09 3.21 5.38
N ARG A 228 -0.08 3.63 4.10
CA ARG A 228 0.93 3.17 3.12
C ARG A 228 2.32 3.70 3.46
N CYS A 229 2.40 4.94 3.92
CA CYS A 229 3.64 5.63 4.23
C CYS A 229 4.49 4.89 5.29
N TYR A 230 3.92 4.54 6.45
CA TYR A 230 4.63 3.77 7.48
C TYR A 230 4.77 2.27 7.15
N LYS A 231 4.04 1.74 6.16
CA LYS A 231 4.29 0.37 5.65
C LYS A 231 5.54 0.33 4.76
N LEU A 232 5.79 1.39 4.00
CA LEU A 232 6.95 1.54 3.11
C LEU A 232 8.18 2.04 3.87
N ALA A 233 7.98 2.98 4.80
CA ALA A 233 9.03 3.65 5.56
C ALA A 233 8.85 3.44 7.09
N PRO A 234 8.82 2.19 7.60
CA PRO A 234 8.54 1.90 9.01
C PRO A 234 9.61 2.42 9.98
N ASP A 235 10.83 2.63 9.50
CA ASP A 235 11.93 3.19 10.29
C ASP A 235 11.88 4.73 10.35
N LEU A 236 11.06 5.36 9.49
CA LEU A 236 10.85 6.81 9.42
C LEU A 236 9.51 7.24 10.01
N LEU A 237 8.45 6.46 9.79
CA LEU A 237 7.07 6.80 10.10
C LEU A 237 6.42 5.67 10.90
N SER A 238 5.60 6.02 11.89
CA SER A 238 4.87 5.07 12.73
C SER A 238 3.38 5.43 12.84
N PRO A 239 2.48 4.45 13.03
CA PRO A 239 1.08 4.73 13.31
C PRO A 239 0.86 5.22 14.76
N ASP A 240 -0.13 6.09 14.95
CA ASP A 240 -0.77 6.38 16.24
C ASP A 240 -1.85 5.33 16.57
N GLU A 241 -2.51 5.46 17.72
CA GLU A 241 -3.53 4.53 18.21
C GLU A 241 -4.77 4.47 17.29
N GLN A 242 -5.02 5.55 16.55
CA GLN A 242 -6.11 5.69 15.59
C GLN A 242 -5.70 5.25 14.18
N GLY A 243 -4.45 4.79 13.99
CA GLY A 243 -3.93 4.28 12.72
C GLY A 243 -3.49 5.37 11.73
N PHE A 244 -3.45 6.63 12.14
CA PHE A 244 -2.81 7.69 11.36
C PHE A 244 -1.31 7.70 11.60
N VAL A 245 -0.56 8.39 10.76
CA VAL A 245 0.87 8.59 11.00
C VAL A 245 1.09 9.58 12.15
N SER A 246 2.06 9.28 13.00
CA SER A 246 2.30 9.98 14.28
C SER A 246 2.78 11.43 14.13
N ILE A 247 3.45 11.79 13.03
CA ILE A 247 4.05 13.12 12.82
C ILE A 247 3.13 14.15 12.14
N ARG A 248 1.81 13.92 12.09
CA ARG A 248 0.87 14.83 11.41
C ARG A 248 0.98 16.26 11.96
N GLY A 249 1.11 17.24 11.06
CA GLY A 249 1.27 18.65 11.42
C GLY A 249 2.70 19.06 11.81
N GLU A 250 3.67 18.14 11.80
CA GLU A 250 5.07 18.40 12.10
C GLU A 250 5.96 18.00 10.91
N ALA A 251 7.02 18.78 10.67
CA ALA A 251 8.02 18.46 9.65
C ALA A 251 9.28 17.86 10.32
N ILE A 252 9.59 16.60 10.02
CA ILE A 252 10.78 15.92 10.55
C ILE A 252 11.88 15.82 9.50
N VAL A 253 13.14 15.81 9.94
CA VAL A 253 14.29 15.60 9.05
C VAL A 253 14.32 14.14 8.58
N VAL A 254 14.47 13.95 7.27
CA VAL A 254 14.62 12.61 6.66
C VAL A 254 16.11 12.22 6.67
N PRO A 255 16.48 11.13 7.36
CA PRO A 255 17.85 10.60 7.30
C PRO A 255 18.28 10.32 5.86
N PRO A 256 19.56 10.54 5.48
CA PRO A 256 20.03 10.32 4.11
C PRO A 256 19.74 8.92 3.56
N ASP A 257 19.78 7.89 4.41
CA ASP A 257 19.47 6.50 4.08
C ASP A 257 17.97 6.21 3.93
N GLN A 258 17.10 7.16 4.33
CA GLN A 258 15.64 7.05 4.27
C GLN A 258 15.00 7.92 3.16
N ARG A 259 15.79 8.68 2.40
CA ARG A 259 15.26 9.60 1.37
C ARG A 259 14.42 8.90 0.30
N GLU A 260 14.90 7.77 -0.22
CA GLU A 260 14.15 6.99 -1.22
C GLU A 260 12.81 6.52 -0.65
N PHE A 261 12.77 6.10 0.63
CA PHE A 261 11.53 5.69 1.29
C PHE A 261 10.57 6.86 1.52
N ALA A 262 11.09 8.06 1.80
CA ALA A 262 10.27 9.26 1.93
C ALA A 262 9.65 9.67 0.57
N GLU A 263 10.42 9.59 -0.52
CA GLU A 263 9.94 9.81 -1.89
C GLU A 263 8.90 8.77 -2.31
N GLU A 264 9.10 7.50 -1.96
CA GLU A 264 8.11 6.45 -2.21
C GLU A 264 6.84 6.64 -1.35
N ALA A 265 6.97 7.06 -0.09
CA ALA A 265 5.84 7.37 0.77
C ALA A 265 5.01 8.53 0.21
N GLU A 266 5.66 9.60 -0.25
CA GLU A 266 5.00 10.74 -0.91
C GLU A 266 4.26 10.29 -2.17
N GLY A 267 4.94 9.60 -3.08
CA GLY A 267 4.37 9.17 -4.36
C GLY A 267 3.29 8.08 -4.27
N THR A 268 3.07 7.50 -3.08
CA THR A 268 2.04 6.46 -2.84
C THR A 268 0.90 6.94 -1.95
N CYS A 269 0.94 8.19 -1.47
CA CYS A 269 -0.13 8.79 -0.70
C CYS A 269 -1.35 9.07 -1.60
N PRO A 270 -2.50 8.41 -1.40
CA PRO A 270 -3.65 8.62 -2.28
C PRO A 270 -4.32 9.98 -2.08
N GLU A 271 -4.14 10.58 -0.90
CA GLU A 271 -4.73 11.88 -0.57
C GLU A 271 -3.81 13.06 -0.92
N GLY A 272 -2.57 12.81 -1.37
CA GLY A 272 -1.58 13.87 -1.58
C GLY A 272 -1.15 14.59 -0.29
N ALA A 273 -1.40 14.00 0.89
CA ALA A 273 -1.18 14.63 2.19
C ALA A 273 0.30 14.70 2.61
N ILE A 274 1.23 14.13 1.85
CA ILE A 274 2.65 14.07 2.21
C ILE A 274 3.41 15.06 1.32
N SER A 275 4.24 15.90 1.93
CA SER A 275 5.11 16.84 1.22
C SER A 275 6.55 16.62 1.63
N LEU A 276 7.45 16.60 0.65
CA LEU A 276 8.89 16.66 0.87
C LEU A 276 9.35 18.10 0.69
N LEU A 277 9.96 18.64 1.74
CA LEU A 277 10.48 19.99 1.80
C LEU A 277 12.01 19.92 1.70
N GLU A 278 12.59 20.66 0.77
CA GLU A 278 14.04 20.80 0.65
C GLU A 278 14.43 22.22 1.08
N ASP A 279 15.42 22.33 1.96
CA ASP A 279 16.10 23.59 2.30
C ASP A 279 17.16 23.96 1.24
#